data_AF-A0A0Q9NKC3-F1
#
_entry.id   AF-A0A0Q9NKC3-F1
#
_cell.length_a   1.000
_cell.length_b   1.000
_cell.length_c   1.000
_cell.angle_alpha   90.00
_cell.angle_beta   90.00
_cell.angle_gamma   90.00
#
_symmetry.space_group_name_H-M   'P 1'
#
loop_
_entity.id
_entity.type
_entity.pdbx_description
1 polymer ?
#
loop_
_entity_poly.entity_id
_entity_poly.type
_entity_poly.pdbx_seq_one_letter_code
_entity_poly.pdbx_strand_id
1 'polypeptide(L)'
;MGKTVLLEHFEEVTKGELNWAVGRLQLEPRHNREDAIVGVLHDLLMDVQAQVSRTESLRQKTEAVLSGARSLATMTFEDVTVSLGGSANSRESNLASDLLETARIAVKSGRAGLVLMLDEAQVLVDDKDRDGQHPLSLLIAAVNTLQEQQVPVALVLCGLPTLIANLLKARTYSERMFRGEEVGRLTRDQTREAFLRPLDGTGKEASEDLLSAVMDDVEGYPYFVQLWGAELWDDAVDTSSNVLTLDLLKGLREAIFKRLDHDFHSPRLDSLTPAEQDLLLLTGDCDYPPLRTADIHNVTSRKQGNVNVLMGRLADQGVVYRLQKGLYEYTAPKFHEYLIRRKSRSMWT
;
A
#
# COMPACT_ATOMS: atom_id res chain seq x y z
N MET A 1 -5.72 -10.39 -2.18
CA MET A 1 -5.18 -9.38 -3.11
C MET A 1 -4.21 -8.50 -2.34
N GLY A 2 -3.06 -8.14 -2.92
CA GLY A 2 -2.18 -7.13 -2.32
C GLY A 2 -2.78 -5.72 -2.44
N LYS A 3 -2.35 -4.76 -1.61
CA LYS A 3 -2.88 -3.37 -1.62
C LYS A 3 -2.77 -2.71 -2.99
N THR A 4 -1.62 -2.87 -3.65
CA THR A 4 -1.37 -2.31 -4.99
C THR A 4 -2.28 -2.91 -6.05
N VAL A 5 -2.53 -4.23 -6.01
CA VAL A 5 -3.47 -4.92 -6.92
C VAL A 5 -4.91 -4.47 -6.67
N LEU A 6 -5.27 -4.22 -5.40
CA LEU A 6 -6.58 -3.65 -5.08
C LEU A 6 -6.73 -2.23 -5.66
N LEU A 7 -5.69 -1.40 -5.57
CA LEU A 7 -5.69 -0.07 -6.18
C LEU A 7 -5.77 -0.12 -7.72
N GLU A 8 -5.11 -1.09 -8.37
CA GLU A 8 -5.25 -1.32 -9.82
C GLU A 8 -6.69 -1.65 -10.19
N HIS A 9 -7.30 -2.57 -9.45
CA HIS A 9 -8.70 -2.94 -9.68
C HIS A 9 -9.65 -1.75 -9.42
N PHE A 10 -9.39 -0.95 -8.37
CA PHE A 10 -10.16 0.26 -8.10
C PHE A 10 -10.02 1.27 -9.23
N GLU A 11 -8.83 1.45 -9.78
CA GLU A 11 -8.57 2.31 -10.92
C GLU A 11 -9.33 1.84 -12.17
N GLU A 12 -9.33 0.54 -12.47
CA GLU A 12 -10.09 -0.04 -13.58
C GLU A 12 -11.59 0.22 -13.46
N VAL A 13 -12.18 -0.09 -12.30
CA VAL A 13 -13.61 0.15 -12.02
C VAL A 13 -13.94 1.65 -12.07
N THR A 14 -13.06 2.49 -11.53
CA THR A 14 -13.24 3.95 -11.48
C THR A 14 -13.19 4.56 -12.89
N LYS A 15 -12.27 4.13 -13.74
CA LYS A 15 -12.15 4.59 -15.13
C LYS A 15 -13.26 4.03 -16.03
N GLY A 16 -13.58 2.75 -15.88
CA GLY A 16 -14.49 2.01 -16.76
C GLY A 16 -15.96 2.20 -16.39
N GLU A 17 -16.34 1.76 -15.19
CA GLU A 17 -17.75 1.72 -14.77
C GLU A 17 -18.23 3.07 -14.25
N LEU A 18 -17.43 3.73 -13.42
CA LEU A 18 -17.80 5.01 -12.81
C LEU A 18 -17.51 6.23 -13.69
N ASN A 19 -16.60 6.07 -14.68
CA ASN A 19 -16.16 7.12 -15.59
C ASN A 19 -15.60 8.38 -14.90
N TRP A 20 -14.74 8.20 -13.89
CA TRP A 20 -13.99 9.30 -13.26
C TRP A 20 -12.59 9.45 -13.89
N ALA A 21 -12.02 10.65 -13.78
CA ALA A 21 -10.59 10.86 -13.99
C ALA A 21 -9.82 10.31 -12.77
N VAL A 22 -8.66 9.69 -12.99
CA VAL A 22 -7.87 9.07 -11.92
C VAL A 22 -6.44 9.56 -11.98
N GLY A 23 -5.96 10.13 -10.87
CA GLY A 23 -4.54 10.34 -10.61
C GLY A 23 -4.07 9.33 -9.58
N ARG A 24 -3.07 8.52 -9.93
CA ARG A 24 -2.50 7.51 -9.03
C ARG A 24 -1.02 7.75 -8.81
N LEU A 25 -0.58 7.67 -7.56
CA LEU A 25 0.81 7.88 -7.19
C LEU A 25 1.19 6.98 -6.01
N GLN A 26 2.37 6.37 -6.07
CA GLN A 26 3.00 5.75 -4.91
C GLN A 26 3.86 6.80 -4.19
N LEU A 27 3.58 7.03 -2.91
CA LEU A 27 4.33 7.98 -2.11
C LEU A 27 5.64 7.37 -1.61
N GLU A 28 6.64 8.22 -1.42
CA GLU A 28 7.97 7.86 -0.97
C GLU A 28 8.35 8.76 0.21
N PRO A 29 9.31 8.35 1.07
CA PRO A 29 9.76 9.17 2.20
C PRO A 29 10.19 10.60 1.81
N ARG A 30 10.73 10.79 0.59
CA ARG A 30 11.10 12.11 0.07
C ARG A 30 9.91 13.07 -0.10
N HIS A 31 8.69 12.55 -0.20
CA HIS A 31 7.46 13.33 -0.30
C HIS A 31 6.94 13.80 1.06
N ASN A 32 7.54 13.42 2.19
CA ASN A 32 7.13 13.84 3.53
C ASN A 32 7.58 15.29 3.88
N ARG A 33 7.33 16.23 2.96
CA ARG A 33 7.52 17.67 3.13
C ARG A 33 6.42 18.39 2.36
N GLU A 34 5.99 19.55 2.83
CA GLU A 34 4.87 20.29 2.21
C GLU A 34 5.17 20.69 0.77
N ASP A 35 6.40 21.10 0.48
CA ASP A 35 6.85 21.47 -0.87
C ASP A 35 6.94 20.26 -1.80
N ALA A 36 7.48 19.14 -1.29
CA ALA A 36 7.64 17.91 -2.06
C ALA A 36 6.27 17.28 -2.42
N ILE A 37 5.33 17.22 -1.48
CA ILE A 37 4.00 16.65 -1.74
C ILE A 37 3.19 17.53 -2.70
N VAL A 38 3.26 18.86 -2.57
CA VAL A 38 2.58 19.77 -3.50
C VAL A 38 3.17 19.65 -4.89
N GLY A 39 4.50 19.59 -5.03
CA GLY A 39 5.16 19.43 -6.32
C GLY A 39 4.79 18.14 -7.04
N VAL A 40 4.89 16.99 -6.36
CA VAL A 40 4.59 15.69 -6.99
C VAL A 40 3.10 15.54 -7.33
N LEU A 41 2.20 16.12 -6.53
CA LEU A 41 0.78 16.14 -6.85
C LEU A 41 0.45 17.09 -7.99
N HIS A 42 1.13 18.23 -8.10
CA HIS A 42 0.99 19.13 -9.24
C HIS A 42 1.33 18.41 -10.55
N ASP A 43 2.48 17.73 -10.61
CA ASP A 43 2.91 16.96 -11.78
C ASP A 43 1.90 15.87 -12.14
N LEU A 44 1.42 15.12 -11.13
CA LEU A 44 0.37 14.12 -11.31
C LEU A 44 -0.91 14.72 -11.90
N LEU A 45 -1.36 15.86 -11.38
CA LEU A 45 -2.59 16.51 -11.81
C LEU A 45 -2.45 17.03 -13.25
N MET A 46 -1.29 17.58 -13.63
CA MET A 46 -0.99 17.96 -15.02
C MET A 46 -1.08 16.76 -15.97
N ASP A 47 -0.54 15.61 -15.58
CA ASP A 47 -0.65 14.37 -16.36
C ASP A 47 -2.11 13.93 -16.54
N VAL A 48 -2.91 13.99 -15.47
CA VAL A 48 -4.35 13.69 -15.52
C VAL A 48 -5.07 14.64 -16.48
N GLN A 49 -4.82 15.94 -16.39
CA GLN A 49 -5.41 16.94 -17.29
C GLN A 49 -5.07 16.65 -18.76
N ALA A 50 -3.81 16.30 -19.04
CA ALA A 50 -3.36 15.96 -20.39
C ALA A 50 -4.05 14.69 -20.93
N GLN A 51 -4.20 13.65 -20.09
CA GLN A 51 -4.88 12.40 -20.48
C GLN A 51 -6.36 12.62 -20.78
N VAL A 52 -7.05 13.37 -19.92
CA VAL A 52 -8.47 13.70 -20.09
C VAL A 52 -8.68 14.47 -21.40
N SER A 53 -7.90 15.53 -21.63
CA SER A 53 -8.02 16.40 -22.81
C SER A 53 -7.75 15.66 -24.14
N ARG A 54 -6.78 14.74 -24.17
CA ARG A 54 -6.51 13.89 -25.35
C ARG A 54 -7.70 13.00 -25.69
N THR A 55 -8.35 12.44 -24.68
CA THR A 55 -9.50 11.55 -24.85
C THR A 55 -10.69 12.30 -25.45
N GLU A 56 -10.90 13.56 -25.06
CA GLU A 56 -11.93 14.43 -25.63
C GLU A 56 -11.67 14.74 -27.10
N SER A 57 -10.42 15.07 -27.48
CA SER A 57 -10.08 15.39 -28.87
C SER A 57 -10.33 14.22 -29.85
N LEU A 58 -10.22 12.98 -29.37
CA LEU A 58 -10.56 11.77 -30.12
C LEU A 58 -12.07 11.55 -30.19
N ARG A 59 -12.79 11.89 -29.12
CA ARG A 59 -14.24 11.81 -29.05
C ARG A 59 -14.92 12.85 -29.94
N GLN A 60 -14.47 14.10 -29.93
CA GLN A 60 -14.98 15.14 -30.84
C GLN A 60 -14.71 14.81 -32.32
N LYS A 61 -13.58 14.16 -32.63
CA LYS A 61 -13.28 13.67 -33.98
C LYS A 61 -14.12 12.47 -34.43
N THR A 62 -14.69 11.71 -33.48
CA THR A 62 -15.56 10.56 -33.78
C THR A 62 -17.05 10.91 -33.71
N GLU A 63 -17.46 11.86 -32.85
CA GLU A 63 -18.82 12.40 -32.79
C GLU A 63 -19.16 13.32 -33.97
N ALA A 64 -18.16 13.85 -34.69
CA ALA A 64 -18.37 14.51 -35.99
C ALA A 64 -18.91 13.57 -37.09
N VAL A 65 -19.03 12.26 -36.82
CA VAL A 65 -19.60 11.25 -37.75
C VAL A 65 -20.97 10.72 -37.30
N LEU A 66 -21.43 11.00 -36.07
CA LEU A 66 -22.71 10.47 -35.57
C LEU A 66 -23.53 11.57 -34.89
N SER A 67 -24.23 12.36 -35.71
CA SER A 67 -25.33 13.19 -35.27
C SER A 67 -26.48 12.32 -34.77
N GLY A 68 -26.81 12.38 -33.48
CA GLY A 68 -28.09 11.88 -33.00
C GLY A 68 -28.07 11.32 -31.59
N ALA A 69 -28.54 12.15 -30.66
CA ALA A 69 -29.04 11.80 -29.33
C ALA A 69 -28.01 11.28 -28.30
N ARG A 70 -27.75 12.12 -27.29
CA ARG A 70 -28.08 11.83 -25.88
C ARG A 70 -27.93 13.09 -25.04
N SER A 71 -29.01 13.42 -24.33
CA SER A 71 -29.04 14.47 -23.30
C SER A 71 -28.08 14.09 -22.18
N LEU A 72 -26.91 14.72 -22.15
CA LEU A 72 -26.00 14.67 -21.01
C LEU A 72 -26.41 15.76 -20.03
N ALA A 73 -26.62 15.36 -18.78
CA ALA A 73 -26.91 16.25 -17.66
C ALA A 73 -25.86 17.36 -17.60
N THR A 74 -26.23 18.54 -18.09
CA THR A 74 -25.42 19.74 -18.02
C THR A 74 -25.62 20.31 -16.62
N MET A 75 -24.80 19.86 -15.66
CA MET A 75 -24.60 20.63 -14.43
C MET A 75 -23.72 21.82 -14.80
N THR A 76 -24.35 22.98 -15.00
CA THR A 76 -23.66 24.26 -15.19
C THR A 76 -22.94 24.63 -13.90
N PHE A 77 -21.65 24.28 -13.82
CA PHE A 77 -20.70 24.85 -12.85
C PHE A 77 -20.26 26.24 -13.34
N GLU A 78 -21.21 27.16 -13.49
CA GLU A 78 -20.92 28.60 -13.53
C GLU A 78 -21.13 29.11 -12.09
N ASP A 79 -20.12 29.81 -11.56
CA ASP A 79 -20.13 30.46 -10.24
C ASP A 79 -19.76 29.65 -8.99
N VAL A 80 -18.84 28.68 -9.10
CA VAL A 80 -17.98 28.39 -7.93
C VAL A 80 -16.82 29.38 -7.93
N THR A 81 -17.07 30.60 -7.45
CA THR A 81 -16.00 31.47 -6.95
C THR A 81 -15.51 30.84 -5.65
N VAL A 82 -14.43 30.07 -5.75
CA VAL A 82 -13.73 29.57 -4.57
C VAL A 82 -13.17 30.79 -3.86
N SER A 83 -13.88 31.26 -2.84
CA SER A 83 -13.27 32.15 -1.86
C SER A 83 -12.28 31.30 -1.08
N LEU A 84 -11.04 31.21 -1.58
CA LEU A 84 -9.86 30.86 -0.79
C LEU A 84 -9.66 31.99 0.24
N GLY A 85 -10.61 32.10 1.16
CA GLY A 85 -10.78 33.21 2.08
C GLY A 85 -9.92 33.04 3.31
N GLY A 86 -8.82 33.79 3.36
CA GLY A 86 -8.26 34.39 4.58
C GLY A 86 -7.94 33.46 5.74
N SER A 87 -7.00 32.53 5.56
CA SER A 87 -6.10 31.96 6.60
C SER A 87 -5.29 30.75 6.08
N ALA A 88 -5.59 30.24 4.88
CA ALA A 88 -4.87 29.10 4.31
C ALA A 88 -3.42 29.47 3.97
N ASN A 89 -2.47 28.60 4.33
CA ASN A 89 -1.08 28.71 3.87
C ASN A 89 -1.06 28.66 2.33
N SER A 90 -0.15 29.38 1.67
CA SER A 90 -0.14 29.51 0.20
C SER A 90 -0.09 28.16 -0.51
N ARG A 91 0.60 27.18 0.09
CA ARG A 91 0.72 25.81 -0.43
C ARG A 91 -0.59 25.03 -0.45
N GLU A 92 -1.39 25.14 0.62
CA GLU A 92 -2.72 24.51 0.70
C GLU A 92 -3.64 25.08 -0.39
N SER A 93 -3.61 26.41 -0.54
CA SER A 93 -4.39 27.11 -1.58
C SER A 93 -3.97 26.70 -2.99
N ASN A 94 -2.66 26.53 -3.23
CA ASN A 94 -2.15 26.07 -4.52
C ASN A 94 -2.64 24.65 -4.83
N LEU A 95 -2.49 23.71 -3.89
CA LEU A 95 -2.95 22.33 -4.10
C LEU A 95 -4.47 22.27 -4.31
N ALA A 96 -5.25 23.01 -3.53
CA ALA A 96 -6.69 23.09 -3.71
C ALA A 96 -7.08 23.67 -5.08
N SER A 97 -6.32 24.66 -5.57
CA SER A 97 -6.52 25.24 -6.91
C SER A 97 -6.23 24.23 -8.01
N ASP A 98 -5.11 23.49 -7.94
CA ASP A 98 -4.74 22.48 -8.94
C ASP A 98 -5.77 21.34 -9.00
N LEU A 99 -6.23 20.89 -7.83
CA LEU A 99 -7.27 19.88 -7.70
C LEU A 99 -8.60 20.36 -8.31
N LEU A 100 -9.00 21.59 -8.00
CA LEU A 100 -10.22 22.20 -8.54
C LEU A 100 -10.15 22.30 -10.06
N GLU A 101 -9.05 22.82 -10.61
CA GLU A 101 -8.86 22.98 -12.04
C GLU A 101 -8.93 21.62 -12.74
N THR A 102 -8.24 20.61 -12.19
CA THR A 102 -8.25 19.25 -12.74
C THR A 102 -9.64 18.63 -12.70
N ALA A 103 -10.37 18.78 -11.59
CA ALA A 103 -11.75 18.30 -11.47
C ALA A 103 -12.68 19.00 -12.48
N ARG A 104 -12.52 20.31 -12.69
CA ARG A 104 -13.28 21.06 -13.71
C ARG A 104 -13.00 20.56 -15.12
N ILE A 105 -11.73 20.33 -15.45
CA ILE A 105 -11.33 19.78 -16.76
C ILE A 105 -11.91 18.37 -16.95
N ALA A 106 -11.85 17.53 -15.92
CA ALA A 106 -12.44 16.19 -15.93
C ALA A 106 -13.96 16.25 -16.23
N VAL A 107 -14.70 17.06 -15.49
CA VAL A 107 -16.15 17.19 -15.66
C VAL A 107 -16.51 17.78 -17.02
N LYS A 108 -15.82 18.84 -17.47
CA LYS A 108 -16.03 19.42 -18.81
C LYS A 108 -15.79 18.42 -19.94
N SER A 109 -14.86 17.49 -19.73
CA SER A 109 -14.54 16.42 -20.69
C SER A 109 -15.45 15.19 -20.57
N GLY A 110 -16.55 15.29 -19.81
CA GLY A 110 -17.55 14.23 -19.66
C GLY A 110 -17.20 13.15 -18.64
N ARG A 111 -16.25 13.38 -17.74
CA ARG A 111 -16.00 12.51 -16.57
C ARG A 111 -16.95 12.89 -15.42
N ALA A 112 -17.21 11.95 -14.52
CA ALA A 112 -18.05 12.19 -13.35
C ALA A 112 -17.35 12.99 -12.23
N GLY A 113 -16.01 13.02 -12.23
CA GLY A 113 -15.21 13.71 -11.22
C GLY A 113 -13.72 13.35 -11.31
N LEU A 114 -12.97 13.67 -10.26
CA LEU A 114 -11.55 13.33 -10.08
C LEU A 114 -11.35 12.46 -8.84
N VAL A 115 -10.65 11.33 -8.98
CA VAL A 115 -10.17 10.52 -7.85
C VAL A 115 -8.65 10.59 -7.78
N LEU A 116 -8.12 10.92 -6.61
CA LEU A 116 -6.71 10.72 -6.29
C LEU A 116 -6.53 9.43 -5.49
N MET A 117 -5.61 8.57 -5.93
CA MET A 117 -5.27 7.31 -5.27
C MET A 117 -3.79 7.33 -4.88
N LEU A 118 -3.52 7.43 -3.59
CA LEU A 118 -2.15 7.53 -3.05
C LEU A 118 -1.78 6.25 -2.29
N ASP A 119 -0.83 5.49 -2.83
CA ASP A 119 -0.27 4.31 -2.17
C ASP A 119 0.89 4.71 -1.23
N GLU A 120 1.18 3.85 -0.25
CA GLU A 120 2.20 4.06 0.79
C GLU A 120 2.04 5.38 1.57
N ALA A 121 0.80 5.87 1.74
CA ALA A 121 0.51 7.16 2.37
C ALA A 121 0.95 7.26 3.84
N GLN A 122 1.29 6.15 4.52
CA GLN A 122 1.86 6.20 5.87
C GLN A 122 3.21 6.93 5.94
N VAL A 123 3.90 7.13 4.80
CA VAL A 123 5.14 7.91 4.76
C VAL A 123 4.89 9.39 5.06
N LEU A 124 3.65 9.88 4.88
CA LEU A 124 3.28 11.23 5.26
C LEU A 124 3.00 11.27 6.77
N VAL A 125 3.83 12.04 7.48
CA VAL A 125 3.79 12.21 8.92
C VAL A 125 3.96 13.69 9.23
N ASP A 126 2.97 14.26 9.91
CA ASP A 126 3.04 15.65 10.36
C ASP A 126 3.98 15.80 11.56
N ASP A 127 4.75 16.89 11.57
CA ASP A 127 5.57 17.28 12.70
C ASP A 127 4.70 17.62 13.92
N LYS A 128 5.26 17.45 15.11
CA LYS A 128 4.57 17.83 16.35
C LYS A 128 4.62 19.33 16.61
N ASP A 129 5.63 19.98 16.05
CA ASP A 129 5.87 21.40 16.24
C ASP A 129 4.92 22.20 15.36
N ARG A 130 4.30 23.22 15.94
CA ARG A 130 3.33 24.07 15.23
C ARG A 130 3.93 24.68 13.94
N ASP A 131 5.21 25.04 13.99
CA ASP A 131 5.93 25.66 12.87
C ASP A 131 6.69 24.63 12.00
N GLY A 132 6.48 23.33 12.25
CA GLY A 132 7.02 22.23 11.47
C GLY A 132 6.30 22.02 10.13
N GLN A 133 6.60 20.90 9.47
CA GLN A 133 5.96 20.48 8.23
C GLN A 133 4.72 19.62 8.52
N HIS A 134 3.61 19.92 7.86
CA HIS A 134 2.35 19.19 8.04
C HIS A 134 1.77 18.69 6.71
N PRO A 135 2.51 17.86 5.94
CA PRO A 135 2.13 17.47 4.59
C PRO A 135 0.82 16.67 4.53
N LEU A 136 0.53 15.82 5.53
CA LEU A 136 -0.71 15.04 5.56
C LEU A 136 -1.89 15.94 5.88
N SER A 137 -1.76 16.83 6.87
CA SER A 137 -2.78 17.84 7.19
C SER A 137 -3.08 18.76 6.02
N LEU A 138 -2.04 19.18 5.27
CA LEU A 138 -2.16 20.04 4.10
C LEU A 138 -2.97 19.36 3.00
N LEU A 139 -2.64 18.11 2.66
CA LEU A 139 -3.38 17.32 1.67
C LEU A 139 -4.85 17.18 2.05
N ILE A 140 -5.12 16.79 3.30
CA ILE A 140 -6.48 16.59 3.83
C ILE A 140 -7.27 17.89 3.76
N ALA A 141 -6.67 19.02 4.17
CA ALA A 141 -7.33 20.32 4.18
C ALA A 141 -7.70 20.80 2.76
N ALA A 142 -6.80 20.60 1.79
CA ALA A 142 -7.07 20.93 0.39
C ALA A 142 -8.24 20.13 -0.18
N VAL A 143 -8.30 18.82 0.07
CA VAL A 143 -9.40 17.95 -0.38
C VAL A 143 -10.70 18.30 0.35
N ASN A 144 -10.66 18.51 1.67
CA ASN A 144 -11.85 18.85 2.46
C ASN A 144 -12.47 20.17 1.99
N THR A 145 -11.66 21.19 1.70
CA THR A 145 -12.12 22.48 1.15
C THR A 145 -12.96 22.29 -0.12
N LEU A 146 -12.55 21.37 -1.00
CA LEU A 146 -13.27 21.08 -2.24
C LEU A 146 -14.55 20.27 -2.00
N GLN A 147 -14.54 19.34 -1.04
CA GLN A 147 -15.72 18.58 -0.65
C GLN A 147 -16.80 19.46 -0.02
N GLU A 148 -16.42 20.42 0.84
CA GLU A 148 -17.33 21.42 1.41
C GLU A 148 -18.03 22.23 0.31
N GLN A 149 -17.35 22.47 -0.81
CA GLN A 149 -17.87 23.17 -1.98
C GLN A 149 -18.55 22.24 -3.00
N GLN A 150 -18.79 20.98 -2.65
CA GLN A 150 -19.46 19.98 -3.50
C GLN A 150 -18.75 19.74 -4.83
N VAL A 151 -17.43 19.97 -4.90
CA VAL A 151 -16.62 19.59 -6.06
C VAL A 151 -16.52 18.06 -6.08
N PRO A 152 -16.73 17.38 -7.24
CA PRO A 152 -16.69 15.93 -7.33
C PRO A 152 -15.25 15.41 -7.29
N VAL A 153 -14.67 15.42 -6.09
CA VAL A 153 -13.34 14.90 -5.78
C VAL A 153 -13.41 13.77 -4.75
N ALA A 154 -12.62 12.73 -4.97
CA ALA A 154 -12.41 11.66 -4.00
C ALA A 154 -10.92 11.43 -3.75
N LEU A 155 -10.59 10.99 -2.54
CA LEU A 155 -9.24 10.66 -2.11
C LEU A 155 -9.23 9.24 -1.54
N VAL A 156 -8.36 8.40 -2.08
CA VAL A 156 -8.08 7.05 -1.58
C VAL A 156 -6.65 7.04 -1.08
N LEU A 157 -6.47 6.69 0.19
CA LEU A 157 -5.16 6.54 0.82
C LEU A 157 -4.95 5.06 1.17
N CYS A 158 -3.86 4.47 0.72
CA CYS A 158 -3.46 3.11 1.07
C CYS A 158 -2.13 3.14 1.81
N GLY A 159 -1.98 2.26 2.80
CA GLY A 159 -0.75 2.24 3.59
C GLY A 159 -0.69 1.13 4.61
N LEU A 160 0.30 1.20 5.49
CA LEU A 160 0.39 0.35 6.68
C LEU A 160 -0.59 0.81 7.77
N PRO A 161 -0.89 -0.01 8.80
CA PRO A 161 -1.80 0.37 9.89
C PRO A 161 -1.45 1.69 10.59
N THR A 162 -0.18 2.09 10.56
CA THR A 162 0.31 3.38 11.06
C THR A 162 -0.35 4.59 10.40
N LEU A 163 -0.84 4.46 9.17
CA LEU A 163 -1.58 5.51 8.46
C LEU A 163 -2.79 5.99 9.25
N ILE A 164 -3.56 5.08 9.87
CA ILE A 164 -4.74 5.44 10.67
C ILE A 164 -4.34 6.37 11.82
N ALA A 165 -3.25 6.02 12.52
CA ALA A 165 -2.73 6.84 13.61
C ALA A 165 -2.19 8.20 13.13
N ASN A 166 -1.64 8.28 11.91
CA ASN A 166 -1.20 9.53 11.32
C ASN A 166 -2.40 10.42 10.94
N LEU A 167 -3.45 9.84 10.34
CA LEU A 167 -4.68 10.55 9.97
C LEU A 167 -5.37 11.18 11.18
N LEU A 168 -5.50 10.43 12.29
CA LEU A 168 -6.12 10.93 13.53
C LEU A 168 -5.34 12.10 14.14
N LYS A 169 -4.00 12.12 13.99
CA LYS A 169 -3.17 13.22 14.47
C LYS A 169 -3.26 14.45 13.57
N ALA A 170 -3.30 14.24 12.25
CA ALA A 170 -3.32 15.32 11.26
C ALA A 170 -4.55 16.23 11.44
N ARG A 171 -5.74 15.65 11.58
CA ARG A 171 -6.97 16.42 11.82
C ARG A 171 -7.91 15.66 12.74
N THR A 172 -8.39 16.32 13.80
CA THR A 172 -9.36 15.76 14.76
C THR A 172 -10.68 15.30 14.11
N TYR A 173 -10.99 15.74 12.88
CA TYR A 173 -12.20 15.32 12.15
C TYR A 173 -11.94 14.32 11.01
N SER A 174 -10.69 13.89 10.79
CA SER A 174 -10.35 12.96 9.70
C SER A 174 -11.09 11.63 9.81
N GLU A 175 -11.39 11.18 11.03
CA GLU A 175 -12.17 9.97 11.32
C GLU A 175 -13.61 10.02 10.77
N ARG A 176 -14.17 11.21 10.47
CA ARG A 176 -15.47 11.36 9.79
C ARG A 176 -15.34 11.51 8.27
N MET A 177 -14.15 11.91 7.80
CA MET A 177 -13.88 12.11 6.37
C MET A 177 -13.57 10.78 5.66
N PHE A 178 -12.93 9.84 6.36
CA PHE A 178 -12.51 8.58 5.78
C PHE A 178 -13.38 7.40 6.23
N ARG A 179 -13.65 6.50 5.29
CA ARG A 179 -14.11 5.14 5.58
C ARG A 179 -12.90 4.21 5.52
N GLY A 180 -12.48 3.70 6.68
CA GLY A 180 -11.38 2.76 6.77
C GLY A 180 -11.82 1.34 6.40
N GLU A 181 -11.04 0.68 5.54
CA GLU A 181 -11.22 -0.73 5.18
C GLU A 181 -9.89 -1.45 5.40
N GLU A 182 -9.90 -2.51 6.20
CA GLU A 182 -8.71 -3.29 6.49
C GLU A 182 -8.57 -4.43 5.47
N VAL A 183 -7.44 -4.44 4.75
CA VAL A 183 -7.09 -5.55 3.86
C VAL A 183 -6.18 -6.51 4.63
N GLY A 184 -6.81 -7.49 5.28
CA GLY A 184 -6.13 -8.51 6.07
C GLY A 184 -5.57 -9.67 5.24
N ARG A 185 -5.13 -10.71 5.95
CA ARG A 185 -4.77 -12.01 5.36
C ARG A 185 -6.01 -12.66 4.74
N LEU A 186 -5.79 -13.46 3.70
CA LEU A 186 -6.84 -14.32 3.15
C LEU A 186 -7.30 -15.32 4.21
N THR A 187 -8.60 -15.55 4.29
CA THR A 187 -9.14 -16.68 5.06
C THR A 187 -8.66 -18.00 4.46
N ARG A 188 -8.74 -19.10 5.22
CA ARG A 188 -8.31 -20.41 4.71
C ARG A 188 -9.02 -20.79 3.40
N ASP A 189 -10.31 -20.50 3.30
CA ASP A 189 -11.12 -20.78 2.10
C ASP A 189 -10.70 -19.90 0.92
N GLN A 190 -10.50 -18.60 1.13
CA GLN A 190 -9.98 -17.70 0.09
C GLN A 190 -8.57 -18.06 -0.34
N THR A 191 -7.73 -18.53 0.58
CA THR A 191 -6.36 -18.97 0.29
C THR A 191 -6.38 -20.22 -0.58
N ARG A 192 -7.24 -21.18 -0.24
CA ARG A 192 -7.47 -22.40 -1.01
C ARG A 192 -7.96 -22.07 -2.42
N GLU A 193 -8.97 -21.21 -2.52
CA GLU A 193 -9.49 -20.75 -3.81
C GLU A 193 -8.41 -20.06 -4.64
N ALA A 194 -7.64 -19.15 -4.03
CA ALA A 194 -6.55 -18.45 -4.71
C ALA A 194 -5.44 -19.39 -5.20
N PHE A 195 -5.19 -20.51 -4.49
CA PHE A 195 -4.23 -21.53 -4.90
C PHE A 195 -4.77 -22.42 -6.03
N LEU A 196 -6.05 -22.80 -5.98
CA LEU A 196 -6.65 -23.72 -6.94
C LEU A 196 -7.04 -23.06 -8.25
N ARG A 197 -7.53 -21.81 -8.22
CA ARG A 197 -8.02 -21.10 -9.41
C ARG A 197 -7.02 -21.07 -10.58
N PRO A 198 -5.70 -20.86 -10.36
CA PRO A 198 -4.72 -20.95 -11.44
C PRO A 198 -4.58 -22.34 -12.10
N LEU A 199 -5.00 -23.41 -11.43
CA LEU A 199 -4.96 -24.78 -11.97
C LEU A 199 -6.15 -25.10 -12.88
N ASP A 200 -7.23 -24.32 -12.82
CA ASP A 200 -8.45 -24.56 -13.58
C ASP A 200 -8.16 -24.61 -15.09
N GLY A 201 -8.58 -25.70 -15.75
CA GLY A 201 -8.39 -25.90 -17.18
C GLY A 201 -6.96 -26.27 -17.62
N THR A 202 -6.02 -26.40 -16.69
CA THR A 202 -4.62 -26.80 -16.99
C THR A 202 -4.43 -28.32 -17.08
N GLY A 203 -5.39 -29.09 -16.56
CA GLY A 203 -5.27 -30.55 -16.41
C GLY A 203 -4.41 -30.99 -15.22
N LYS A 204 -3.88 -30.04 -14.42
CA LYS A 204 -3.21 -30.34 -13.15
C LYS A 204 -4.18 -30.19 -11.98
N GLU A 205 -4.01 -31.03 -10.97
CA GLU A 205 -4.81 -31.04 -9.74
C GLU A 205 -3.90 -30.96 -8.51
N ALA A 206 -4.47 -30.68 -7.34
CA ALA A 206 -3.75 -30.68 -6.06
C ALA A 206 -4.46 -31.59 -5.05
N SER A 207 -3.68 -32.40 -4.32
CA SER A 207 -4.24 -33.27 -3.30
C SER A 207 -4.67 -32.50 -2.04
N GLU A 208 -5.66 -33.00 -1.31
CA GLU A 208 -6.21 -32.32 -0.12
C GLU A 208 -5.19 -32.14 1.01
N ASP A 209 -4.31 -33.11 1.20
CA ASP A 209 -3.24 -33.07 2.20
C ASP A 209 -2.17 -32.04 1.85
N LEU A 210 -1.84 -31.89 0.56
CA LEU A 210 -1.01 -30.79 0.06
C LEU A 210 -1.68 -29.45 0.37
N LEU A 211 -2.95 -29.28 -0.03
CA LEU A 211 -3.67 -28.02 0.15
C LEU A 211 -3.64 -27.60 1.62
N SER A 212 -3.94 -28.52 2.55
CA SER A 212 -3.88 -28.22 3.97
C SER A 212 -2.49 -27.75 4.40
N ALA A 213 -1.43 -28.45 3.98
CA ALA A 213 -0.06 -28.09 4.32
C ALA A 213 0.38 -26.74 3.74
N VAL A 214 0.00 -26.44 2.49
CA VAL A 214 0.24 -25.14 1.86
C VAL A 214 -0.49 -24.04 2.62
N MET A 215 -1.76 -24.23 2.98
CA MET A 215 -2.52 -23.22 3.73
C MET A 215 -1.86 -22.89 5.08
N ASP A 216 -1.32 -23.90 5.75
CA ASP A 216 -0.59 -23.72 7.02
C ASP A 216 0.75 -22.98 6.82
N ASP A 217 1.44 -23.26 5.72
CA ASP A 217 2.70 -22.59 5.38
C ASP A 217 2.53 -21.14 4.96
N VAL A 218 1.53 -20.83 4.14
CA VAL A 218 1.36 -19.48 3.56
C VAL A 218 0.60 -18.54 4.50
N GLU A 219 -0.12 -19.08 5.48
CA GLU A 219 -0.92 -18.35 6.47
C GLU A 219 -1.83 -17.26 5.87
N GLY A 220 -2.36 -17.50 4.67
CA GLY A 220 -3.21 -16.57 3.95
C GLY A 220 -2.51 -15.33 3.40
N TYR A 221 -1.18 -15.27 3.38
CA TYR A 221 -0.45 -14.16 2.77
C TYR A 221 -0.38 -14.32 1.23
N PRO A 222 -0.98 -13.40 0.44
CA PRO A 222 -1.14 -13.62 -1.00
C PRO A 222 0.15 -13.92 -1.78
N TYR A 223 1.25 -13.23 -1.44
CA TYR A 223 2.54 -13.47 -2.08
C TYR A 223 3.10 -14.87 -1.77
N PHE A 224 2.86 -15.40 -0.56
CA PHE A 224 3.29 -16.75 -0.21
C PHE A 224 2.47 -17.80 -0.97
N VAL A 225 1.16 -17.58 -1.15
CA VAL A 225 0.32 -18.44 -2.00
C VAL A 225 0.89 -18.52 -3.42
N GLN A 226 1.27 -17.38 -3.98
CA GLN A 226 1.87 -17.30 -5.32
C GLN A 226 3.22 -18.02 -5.39
N LEU A 227 4.10 -17.80 -4.41
CA LEU A 227 5.42 -18.42 -4.38
C LEU A 227 5.32 -19.95 -4.25
N TRP A 228 4.52 -20.46 -3.32
CA TRP A 228 4.30 -21.90 -3.18
C TRP A 228 3.67 -22.49 -4.44
N GLY A 229 2.68 -21.81 -5.01
CA GLY A 229 2.03 -22.23 -6.25
C GLY A 229 3.01 -22.32 -7.41
N ALA A 230 3.87 -21.31 -7.61
CA ALA A 230 4.88 -21.29 -8.66
C ALA A 230 5.90 -22.42 -8.51
N GLU A 231 6.44 -22.62 -7.31
CA GLU A 231 7.44 -23.66 -7.03
C GLU A 231 6.88 -25.08 -7.24
N LEU A 232 5.65 -25.32 -6.76
CA LEU A 232 4.97 -26.61 -6.97
C LEU A 232 4.62 -26.83 -8.44
N TRP A 233 4.22 -25.77 -9.15
CA TRP A 233 3.89 -25.82 -10.57
C TRP A 233 5.12 -26.15 -11.41
N ASP A 234 6.23 -25.43 -11.20
CA ASP A 234 7.47 -25.60 -11.96
C ASP A 234 8.00 -27.03 -11.80
N ASP A 235 8.05 -27.55 -10.57
CA ASP A 235 8.48 -28.93 -10.34
C ASP A 235 7.53 -29.96 -10.98
N ALA A 236 6.22 -29.74 -10.91
CA ALA A 236 5.24 -30.63 -11.54
C ALA A 236 5.32 -30.61 -13.08
N VAL A 237 5.77 -29.51 -13.68
CA VAL A 237 6.09 -29.46 -15.11
C VAL A 237 7.37 -30.26 -15.39
N ASP A 238 8.43 -30.03 -14.63
CA ASP A 238 9.73 -30.69 -14.81
C ASP A 238 9.65 -32.21 -14.64
N THR A 239 8.83 -32.67 -13.68
CA THR A 239 8.61 -34.09 -13.38
C THR A 239 7.47 -34.72 -14.20
N SER A 240 6.79 -33.93 -15.05
CA SER A 240 5.60 -34.35 -15.81
C SER A 240 4.48 -34.92 -14.91
N SER A 241 4.35 -34.41 -13.68
CA SER A 241 3.26 -34.77 -12.77
C SER A 241 1.99 -33.98 -13.08
N ASN A 242 0.85 -34.66 -13.10
CA ASN A 242 -0.47 -34.02 -13.20
C ASN A 242 -1.10 -33.73 -11.83
N VAL A 243 -0.50 -34.20 -10.74
CA VAL A 243 -1.03 -33.98 -9.39
C VAL A 243 0.07 -33.40 -8.52
N LEU A 244 -0.20 -32.23 -7.96
CA LEU A 244 0.60 -31.64 -6.89
C LEU A 244 0.29 -32.41 -5.60
N THR A 245 1.31 -33.01 -4.99
CA THR A 245 1.13 -33.88 -3.80
C THR A 245 1.87 -33.35 -2.57
N LEU A 246 1.52 -33.84 -1.39
CA LEU A 246 2.21 -33.49 -0.16
C LEU A 246 3.70 -33.90 -0.20
N ASP A 247 4.04 -35.01 -0.84
CA ASP A 247 5.43 -35.46 -0.97
C ASP A 247 6.26 -34.54 -1.87
N LEU A 248 5.65 -33.99 -2.93
CA LEU A 248 6.23 -32.92 -3.74
C LEU A 248 6.62 -31.71 -2.87
N LEU A 249 5.65 -31.22 -2.09
CA LEU A 249 5.90 -30.11 -1.17
C LEU A 249 7.00 -30.43 -0.17
N LYS A 250 7.02 -31.63 0.43
CA LYS A 250 8.08 -32.00 1.37
C LYS A 250 9.47 -31.93 0.74
N GLY A 251 9.62 -32.37 -0.51
CA GLY A 251 10.88 -32.29 -1.25
C GLY A 251 11.30 -30.84 -1.55
N LEU A 252 10.35 -29.96 -1.83
CA LEU A 252 10.60 -28.57 -2.19
C LEU A 252 10.69 -27.61 -1.00
N ARG A 253 10.10 -27.95 0.15
CA ARG A 253 9.85 -27.02 1.25
C ARG A 253 11.10 -26.24 1.67
N GLU A 254 12.24 -26.91 1.80
CA GLU A 254 13.49 -26.22 2.17
C GLU A 254 13.93 -25.20 1.11
N ALA A 255 13.81 -25.55 -0.18
CA ALA A 255 14.14 -24.65 -1.30
C ALA A 255 13.18 -23.46 -1.35
N ILE A 256 11.87 -23.70 -1.18
CA ILE A 256 10.86 -22.63 -1.13
C ILE A 256 11.17 -21.64 -0.01
N PHE A 257 11.46 -22.13 1.20
CA PHE A 257 11.83 -21.24 2.32
C PHE A 257 13.16 -20.52 2.09
N LYS A 258 14.15 -21.15 1.45
CA LYS A 258 15.40 -20.46 1.06
C LYS A 258 15.14 -19.34 0.07
N ARG A 259 14.30 -19.58 -0.94
CA ARG A 259 13.91 -18.58 -1.92
C ARG A 259 13.12 -17.46 -1.27
N LEU A 260 12.16 -17.78 -0.40
CA LEU A 260 11.43 -16.79 0.38
C LEU A 260 12.37 -15.92 1.22
N ASP A 261 13.33 -16.55 1.91
CA ASP A 261 14.31 -15.85 2.71
C ASP A 261 15.16 -14.90 1.85
N HIS A 262 15.62 -15.35 0.69
CA HIS A 262 16.45 -14.57 -0.22
C HIS A 262 15.68 -13.42 -0.91
N ASP A 263 14.51 -13.71 -1.48
CA ASP A 263 13.78 -12.78 -2.34
C ASP A 263 12.94 -11.79 -1.52
N PHE A 264 12.47 -12.19 -0.33
CA PHE A 264 11.52 -11.41 0.45
C PHE A 264 12.09 -10.92 1.78
N HIS A 265 12.77 -11.77 2.57
CA HIS A 265 13.21 -11.37 3.91
C HIS A 265 14.56 -10.65 3.92
N SER A 266 15.59 -11.19 3.24
CA SER A 266 16.95 -10.66 3.24
C SER A 266 17.05 -9.20 2.76
N PRO A 267 16.37 -8.76 1.68
CA PRO A 267 16.49 -7.37 1.22
C PRO A 267 16.11 -6.33 2.28
N ARG A 268 15.14 -6.67 3.15
CA ARG A 268 14.72 -5.81 4.27
C ARG A 268 15.77 -5.69 5.36
N LEU A 269 16.52 -6.78 5.60
CA LEU A 269 17.64 -6.77 6.55
C LEU A 269 18.84 -6.03 5.93
N ASP A 270 19.16 -6.33 4.67
CA ASP A 270 20.34 -5.83 3.97
C ASP A 270 20.29 -4.32 3.72
N SER A 271 19.08 -3.73 3.63
CA SER A 271 18.90 -2.28 3.52
C SER A 271 19.22 -1.50 4.81
N LEU A 272 19.42 -2.19 5.94
CA LEU A 272 19.63 -1.57 7.24
C LEU A 272 21.10 -1.28 7.52
N THR A 273 21.37 -0.34 8.43
CA THR A 273 22.73 -0.11 8.91
C THR A 273 23.23 -1.31 9.73
N PRO A 274 24.56 -1.53 9.85
CA PRO A 274 25.09 -2.65 10.62
C PRO A 274 24.57 -2.72 12.06
N ALA A 275 24.43 -1.57 12.73
CA ALA A 275 23.90 -1.52 14.09
C ALA A 275 22.41 -1.91 14.20
N GLU A 276 21.62 -1.61 13.18
CA GLU A 276 20.22 -2.01 13.07
C GLU A 276 20.11 -3.51 12.76
N GLN A 277 20.92 -4.02 11.83
CA GLN A 277 21.01 -5.45 11.51
C GLN A 277 21.39 -6.27 12.74
N ASP A 278 22.44 -5.89 13.46
CA ASP A 278 22.90 -6.56 14.68
C ASP A 278 21.78 -6.68 15.71
N LEU A 279 21.08 -5.57 15.98
CA LEU A 279 19.99 -5.57 16.96
C LEU A 279 18.83 -6.44 16.46
N LEU A 280 18.44 -6.29 15.20
CA LEU A 280 17.33 -7.02 14.60
C LEU A 280 17.58 -8.54 14.60
N LEU A 281 18.79 -8.99 14.30
CA LEU A 281 19.16 -10.40 14.37
C LEU A 281 19.03 -10.97 15.79
N LEU A 282 19.40 -10.21 16.82
CA LEU A 282 19.23 -10.63 18.23
C LEU A 282 17.75 -10.77 18.63
N THR A 283 16.84 -10.03 17.98
CA THR A 283 15.40 -10.17 18.26
C THR A 283 14.83 -11.54 17.89
N GLY A 284 15.55 -12.34 17.09
CA GLY A 284 15.21 -13.74 16.83
C GLY A 284 15.26 -14.64 18.08
N ASP A 285 15.94 -14.23 19.15
CA ASP A 285 15.98 -14.98 20.43
C ASP A 285 14.91 -14.52 21.43
N CYS A 286 14.13 -13.49 21.08
CA CYS A 286 13.09 -12.94 21.96
C CYS A 286 11.78 -13.69 21.78
N ASP A 287 10.96 -13.74 22.84
CA ASP A 287 9.58 -14.22 22.73
C ASP A 287 8.78 -13.32 21.77
N TYR A 288 8.02 -13.94 20.88
CA TYR A 288 7.18 -13.28 19.88
C TYR A 288 5.98 -14.18 19.54
N PRO A 289 4.75 -13.64 19.33
CA PRO A 289 4.34 -12.23 19.35
C PRO A 289 3.73 -11.72 20.68
N PRO A 290 3.75 -10.40 20.97
CA PRO A 290 4.51 -9.34 20.29
C PRO A 290 5.96 -9.27 20.79
N LEU A 291 6.84 -8.64 20.01
CA LEU A 291 8.23 -8.39 20.39
C LEU A 291 8.28 -7.30 21.46
N ARG A 292 8.79 -7.61 22.65
CA ARG A 292 8.87 -6.64 23.75
C ARG A 292 10.27 -6.07 23.88
N THR A 293 10.37 -4.76 24.08
CA THR A 293 11.65 -4.11 24.34
C THR A 293 12.37 -4.69 25.56
N ALA A 294 11.63 -5.14 26.58
CA ALA A 294 12.21 -5.81 27.74
C ALA A 294 12.98 -7.09 27.38
N ASP A 295 12.45 -7.88 26.46
CA ASP A 295 13.08 -9.14 26.02
C ASP A 295 14.34 -8.84 25.19
N ILE A 296 14.29 -7.78 24.38
CA ILE A 296 15.47 -7.29 23.64
C ILE A 296 16.62 -6.93 24.59
N HIS A 297 16.34 -6.32 25.74
CA HIS A 297 17.37 -5.99 26.75
C HIS A 297 18.01 -7.21 27.39
N ASN A 298 17.32 -8.36 27.40
CA ASN A 298 17.87 -9.60 27.93
C ASN A 298 18.87 -10.25 26.97
N VAL A 299 18.76 -9.95 25.67
CA VAL A 299 19.59 -10.57 24.61
C VAL A 299 20.66 -9.63 24.04
N THR A 300 20.70 -8.37 24.49
CA THR A 300 21.68 -7.37 24.03
C THR A 300 22.39 -6.68 25.19
N SER A 301 23.68 -6.38 25.01
CA SER A 301 24.46 -5.57 25.95
C SER A 301 24.31 -4.06 25.72
N ARG A 302 23.51 -3.64 24.73
CA ARG A 302 23.29 -2.24 24.39
C ARG A 302 22.49 -1.53 25.47
N LYS A 303 22.84 -0.26 25.74
CA LYS A 303 22.10 0.58 26.70
C LYS A 303 20.65 0.81 26.25
N GLN A 304 19.74 0.98 27.22
CA GLN A 304 18.30 1.25 26.99
C GLN A 304 18.03 2.31 25.92
N GLY A 305 18.70 3.47 26.01
CA GLY A 305 18.51 4.56 25.06
C GLY A 305 18.87 4.18 23.63
N ASN A 306 19.91 3.35 23.44
CA ASN A 306 20.35 2.91 22.13
C ASN A 306 19.32 1.95 21.49
N VAL A 307 18.81 0.97 22.24
CA VAL A 307 17.76 0.07 21.77
C VAL A 307 16.51 0.85 21.36
N ASN A 308 16.08 1.83 22.17
CA ASN A 308 14.90 2.64 21.85
C ASN A 308 15.09 3.43 20.54
N VAL A 309 16.27 3.98 20.30
CA VAL A 309 16.60 4.71 19.06
C VAL A 309 16.59 3.77 17.86
N LEU A 310 17.25 2.61 17.95
CA LEU A 310 17.32 1.64 16.86
C LEU A 310 15.94 1.05 16.54
N MET A 311 15.14 0.69 17.55
CA MET A 311 13.76 0.23 17.33
C MET A 311 12.86 1.33 16.76
N GLY A 312 13.14 2.60 17.07
CA GLY A 312 12.49 3.74 16.43
C GLY A 312 12.80 3.78 14.93
N ARG A 313 14.08 3.72 14.56
CA ARG A 313 14.51 3.72 13.14
C ARG A 313 13.97 2.53 12.35
N LEU A 314 14.00 1.34 12.94
CA LEU A 314 13.40 0.13 12.34
C LEU A 314 11.89 0.30 12.11
N ALA A 315 11.20 1.04 12.99
CA ALA A 315 9.79 1.37 12.80
C ALA A 315 9.57 2.41 11.69
N ASP A 316 10.42 3.44 11.64
CA ASP A 316 10.39 4.46 10.60
C ASP A 316 10.68 3.87 9.20
N GLN A 317 11.57 2.86 9.14
CA GLN A 317 11.89 2.09 7.93
C GLN A 317 10.83 1.01 7.61
N GLY A 318 9.80 0.84 8.44
CA GLY A 318 8.72 -0.12 8.22
C GLY A 318 9.10 -1.59 8.39
N VAL A 319 10.24 -1.91 9.01
CA VAL A 319 10.64 -3.30 9.31
C VAL A 319 9.81 -3.87 10.45
N VAL A 320 9.54 -3.04 11.45
CA VAL A 320 8.59 -3.31 12.53
C VAL A 320 7.55 -2.20 12.57
N TYR A 321 6.44 -2.42 13.25
CA TYR A 321 5.54 -1.35 13.63
C TYR A 321 5.24 -1.42 15.13
N ARG A 322 4.97 -0.26 15.72
CA ARG A 322 4.78 -0.13 17.17
C ARG A 322 3.29 -0.25 17.51
N LEU A 323 2.91 -1.32 18.23
CA LEU A 323 1.56 -1.49 18.78
C LEU A 323 1.30 -0.50 19.90
N GLN A 324 2.25 -0.42 20.85
CA GLN A 324 2.26 0.53 21.95
C GLN A 324 3.70 0.75 22.44
N LYS A 325 3.91 1.64 23.40
CA LYS A 325 5.25 1.95 23.90
C LYS A 325 5.95 0.67 24.39
N GLY A 326 7.03 0.28 23.69
CA GLY A 326 7.85 -0.89 24.03
C GLY A 326 7.36 -2.22 23.48
N LEU A 327 6.27 -2.26 22.70
CA LEU A 327 5.76 -3.46 22.03
C LEU A 327 5.72 -3.26 20.52
N TYR A 328 6.26 -4.23 19.79
CA TYR A 328 6.41 -4.19 18.34
C TYR A 328 5.94 -5.47 17.69
N GLU A 329 5.57 -5.37 16.43
CA GLU A 329 5.41 -6.52 15.54
C GLU A 329 6.22 -6.32 14.27
N TYR A 330 6.67 -7.41 13.66
CA TYR A 330 7.30 -7.35 12.34
C TYR A 330 6.23 -7.04 11.30
N THR A 331 6.58 -6.17 10.35
CA THR A 331 5.68 -5.82 9.25
C THR A 331 5.59 -6.96 8.23
N ALA A 332 6.68 -7.72 8.06
CA ALA A 332 6.72 -8.87 7.18
C ALA A 332 6.25 -10.14 7.91
N PRO A 333 5.33 -10.93 7.32
CA PRO A 333 4.94 -12.22 7.87
C PRO A 333 6.13 -13.19 7.90
N LYS A 334 6.15 -14.09 8.89
CA LYS A 334 7.21 -15.08 9.12
C LYS A 334 8.64 -14.54 9.28
N PHE A 335 8.78 -13.24 9.53
CA PHE A 335 10.09 -12.60 9.64
C PHE A 335 10.84 -13.02 10.90
N HIS A 336 10.13 -13.29 12.01
CA HIS A 336 10.75 -13.80 13.24
C HIS A 336 11.42 -15.16 12.99
N GLU A 337 10.72 -16.08 12.34
CA GLU A 337 11.23 -17.40 11.97
C GLU A 337 12.39 -17.30 10.99
N TYR A 338 12.36 -16.31 10.08
CA TYR A 338 13.52 -15.99 9.25
C TYR A 338 14.74 -15.59 10.09
N LEU A 339 14.58 -14.71 11.09
CA LEU A 339 15.70 -14.29 11.94
C LEU A 339 16.29 -15.49 12.71
N ILE A 340 15.43 -16.38 13.24
CA ILE A 340 15.85 -17.64 13.88
C ILE A 340 16.68 -18.48 12.89
N ARG A 341 16.16 -18.72 11.67
CA ARG A 341 16.86 -19.49 10.62
C ARG A 341 18.18 -18.84 10.23
N ARG A 342 18.21 -17.53 10.00
CA ARG A 342 19.40 -16.79 9.54
C ARG A 342 20.52 -16.86 10.57
N LYS A 343 20.20 -16.69 11.84
CA LYS A 343 21.16 -16.80 12.93
C LYS A 343 21.71 -18.23 13.06
N SER A 344 20.85 -19.24 12.94
CA SER A 344 21.29 -20.63 12.95
C SER A 344 22.34 -20.90 11.86
N ARG A 345 22.13 -20.41 10.63
CA ARG A 345 23.08 -20.57 9.51
C ARG A 345 24.41 -19.84 9.71
N SER A 346 24.37 -18.62 10.26
CA SER A 346 25.58 -17.82 10.52
C SER A 346 26.49 -18.40 11.60
N MET A 347 26.00 -19.32 12.44
CA MET A 347 26.78 -19.96 13.51
C MET A 347 27.61 -21.15 13.02
N TRP A 348 27.41 -21.60 11.77
CA TRP A 348 28.13 -22.73 11.14
C TRP A 348 29.00 -22.32 9.94
N THR A 349 29.09 -21.03 9.66
CA THR A 349 30.02 -20.41 8.69
C THR A 349 31.02 -19.56 9.45
#